data_AF-A0A376KP10-F1
#
_entry.id   AF-A0A376KP10-F1
#
_cell.length_a   1.000
_cell.length_b   1.000
_cell.length_c   1.000
_cell.angle_alpha   90.00
_cell.angle_beta   90.00
_cell.angle_gamma   90.00
#
_symmetry.space_group_name_H-M   'P 1'
#
loop_
_entity.id
_entity.type
_entity.pdbx_description
1 polymer ?
#
loop_
_entity_poly.entity_id
_entity_poly.type
_entity_poly.pdbx_seq_one_letter_code
_entity_poly.pdbx_strand_id
1 'polypeptide(L)' 'MSRTIFCTFLQREAEGQDFQLYPGELGKRIYNEISKEAWAQWQHKTNHAD' A
#
# COMPACT_ATOMS: atom_id res chain seq x y z
N MET A 1 1.92 -2.80 17.29
CA MET A 1 0.84 -1.85 16.97
C MET A 1 0.91 -1.57 15.48
N SER A 2 -0.22 -1.62 14.79
CA SER A 2 -0.28 -1.32 13.36
C SER A 2 -0.11 0.19 13.13
N ARG A 3 0.67 0.56 12.11
CA ARG A 3 0.88 1.96 11.73
C ARG A 3 -0.33 2.44 10.93
N THR A 4 -1.03 3.46 11.43
CA THR A 4 -2.08 4.13 10.66
C THR A 4 -1.47 5.14 9.70
N ILE A 5 -1.96 5.17 8.46
CA ILE A 5 -1.59 6.15 7.43
C ILE A 5 -2.83 6.73 6.79
N PHE A 6 -2.71 7.93 6.23
CA PHE A 6 -3.69 8.40 5.26
C PHE A 6 -3.40 7.73 3.92
N CYS A 7 -4.28 6.82 3.50
CA CYS A 7 -4.12 6.13 2.23
C CYS A 7 -4.60 7.02 1.08
N THR A 8 -3.69 7.42 0.19
CA THR A 8 -4.01 8.29 -0.94
C THR A 8 -4.93 7.61 -1.95
N PHE A 9 -4.89 6.29 -2.06
CA PHE A 9 -5.79 5.53 -2.94
C PHE A 9 -7.22 5.44 -2.38
N LEU A 10 -7.38 5.15 -1.09
CA LEU A 10 -8.69 5.00 -0.44
C LEU A 10 -9.29 6.31 0.07
N GLN A 11 -8.50 7.40 0.10
CA GLN A 11 -8.86 8.72 0.63
C GLN A 11 -9.36 8.66 2.09
N ARG A 12 -8.76 7.80 2.91
CA ARG A 12 -9.07 7.65 4.34
C ARG A 12 -7.90 7.10 5.13
N GLU A 13 -8.00 7.20 6.46
CA GLU A 13 -7.09 6.50 7.35
C GLU A 13 -7.26 4.98 7.24
N ALA A 14 -6.14 4.28 7.15
CA ALA A 14 -6.09 2.83 7.03
C ALA A 14 -4.75 2.30 7.54
N GLU A 15 -4.67 0.98 7.72
CA GLU A 15 -3.44 0.32 8.13
C GLU A 15 -2.40 0.36 7.01
N GLY A 16 -1.23 0.94 7.29
CA GLY A 16 -0.09 1.00 6.40
C GLY A 16 0.63 -0.35 6.27
N GLN A 17 1.50 -0.46 5.27
CA GLN A 17 2.32 -1.66 5.06
C GLN A 17 3.19 -2.00 6.29
N ASP A 18 3.47 -3.29 6.50
CA ASP A 18 4.35 -3.73 7.58
C ASP A 18 5.82 -3.37 7.31
N PHE A 19 6.24 -3.42 6.05
CA PHE A 19 7.59 -3.13 5.62
C PHE A 19 7.60 -2.53 4.21
N GLN A 20 8.71 -1.86 3.87
CA GLN A 20 8.95 -1.34 2.54
C GLN A 20 9.36 -2.49 1.60
N LEU A 21 8.50 -2.83 0.64
CA LEU A 21 8.70 -3.93 -0.32
C LEU A 21 9.75 -3.62 -1.39
N TYR A 22 9.83 -2.37 -1.86
CA TYR A 22 10.73 -1.95 -2.95
C TYR A 22 11.78 -0.97 -2.43
N PRO A 23 13.03 -1.02 -2.91
CA PRO A 23 14.01 -0.01 -2.54
C PRO A 23 13.71 1.35 -3.19
N GLY A 24 14.37 2.40 -2.71
CA GLY A 24 14.32 3.75 -3.29
C GLY A 24 13.03 4.53 -3.00
N GLU A 25 12.87 5.66 -3.69
CA GLU A 25 11.79 6.62 -3.45
C GLU A 25 10.40 6.06 -3.75
N LEU A 26 10.27 5.19 -4.76
CA LEU A 26 9.01 4.53 -5.06
C LEU A 26 8.53 3.68 -3.88
N GLY A 27 9.40 2.85 -3.33
CA GLY A 27 9.03 2.01 -2.19
C GLY A 27 8.72 2.82 -0.94
N LYS A 28 9.44 3.92 -0.70
CA LYS A 28 9.11 4.86 0.37
C LYS A 28 7.71 5.44 0.20
N ARG A 29 7.34 5.86 -1.02
CA ARG A 29 5.98 6.38 -1.31
C ARG A 29 4.92 5.30 -1.07
N ILE A 30 5.11 4.09 -1.60
CA ILE A 30 4.16 2.99 -1.39
C ILE A 30 4.00 2.69 0.11
N TYR A 31 5.12 2.57 0.83
CA TYR A 31 5.10 2.33 2.28
C TYR A 31 4.39 3.45 3.04
N ASN A 32 4.56 4.71 2.62
CA ASN A 32 4.01 5.86 3.32
C ASN A 32 2.54 6.17 3.00
N GLU A 33 2.09 5.88 1.78
CA GLU A 33 0.83 6.41 1.23
C GLU A 33 -0.18 5.32 0.81
N ILE A 34 0.22 4.05 0.73
CA ILE A 34 -0.64 2.95 0.26
C ILE A 34 -0.89 1.95 1.39
N SER A 35 -2.16 1.78 1.77
CA SER A 35 -2.56 0.86 2.84
C SER A 35 -2.46 -0.60 2.41
N LYS A 36 -2.41 -1.50 3.40
CA LYS A 36 -2.45 -2.96 3.16
C LYS A 36 -3.64 -3.37 2.30
N GLU A 37 -4.80 -2.80 2.58
CA GLU A 37 -6.03 -3.03 1.82
C GLU A 37 -5.90 -2.58 0.36
N ALA A 38 -5.42 -1.36 0.11
CA ALA A 38 -5.23 -0.85 -1.24
C ALA A 38 -4.21 -1.69 -2.02
N TRP A 39 -3.13 -2.13 -1.36
CA TRP A 39 -2.12 -2.97 -1.97
C TRP A 39 -2.67 -4.36 -2.35
N ALA A 40 -3.45 -4.98 -1.46
CA ALA A 40 -4.10 -6.27 -1.74
C ALA A 40 -5.06 -6.18 -2.94
N GLN A 41 -5.85 -5.09 -3.05
CA GLN A 41 -6.70 -4.84 -4.21
C GLN A 41 -5.88 -4.73 -5.51
N TRP A 42 -4.75 -4.03 -5.47
CA TRP A 42 -3.85 -3.90 -6.62
C TRP A 42 -3.26 -5.26 -7.03
N GLN A 43 -2.75 -6.04 -6.07
CA GLN A 43 -2.18 -7.37 -6.34
C GLN A 43 -3.21 -8.32 -6.96
N HIS A 44 -4.46 -8.29 -6.49
CA HIS A 44 -5.54 -9.08 -7.09
C HIS A 44 -5.77 -8.71 -8.56
N LYS A 45 -5.72 -7.42 -8.87
CA LYS A 45 -5.89 -6.90 -10.23
C LYS A 45 -4.71 -7.26 -11.14
N THR A 46 -3.48 -7.22 -10.64
CA THR A 46 -2.27 -7.48 -11.44
C THR A 46 -2.02 -8.98 -11.67
N ASN A 47 -2.49 -9.85 -10.77
CA ASN A 47 -2.31 -11.29 -10.89
C ASN A 47 -3.38 -11.99 -11.76
N HIS A 48 -4.39 -11.27 -12.26
CA HIS A 48 -5.27 -11.75 -13.33
C HIS A 48 -4.75 -11.22 -14.66
N ALA A 49 -3.78 -11.94 -15.21
CA ALA A 49 -3.46 -11.89 -16.62
C ALA A 49 -4.45 -12.80 -17.36
N ASP A 50 -5.56 -12.21 -17.82
CA ASP A 50 -6.21 -12.62 -19.07
C ASP A 50 -5.71 -11.71 -20.20
#